data_AF-A0AAD3CKE4-F1
#
_entry.id   AF-A0AAD3CKE4-F1
#
_cell.length_a   1.000
_cell.length_b   1.000
_cell.length_c   1.000
_cell.angle_alpha   90.00
_cell.angle_beta   90.00
_cell.angle_gamma   90.00
#
_symmetry.space_group_name_H-M   'P 1'
#
loop_
_entity.id
_entity.type
_entity.pdbx_description
1 polymer ?
#
loop_
_entity_poly.entity_id
_entity_poly.type
_entity_poly.pdbx_seq_one_letter_code
_entity_poly.pdbx_strand_id
1 'polypeptide(L)'
;MTPSYKAIHYNQGAIWWDETTQLPLIHTKEERNTWTHIIIDEGVKAVPPYTFFGCEHVTLITMYDSLERLENHCFSHNKRLVKIIWSKKLKYIGYCCFYGCLSLEAAYIPSSCRQLDYATFEKCIKFKILSASLATKLCYGVILDTKLLELSPFEGYERDGSNNHSINHWIKFRHNGQPHLQLHKICFGLNPTIEKISEAIRLQGNDSMWIKDDIGVTAFEYLVLNPTCDMDVVNDFVLRILDFFR
;
A
#
# COMPACT_ATOMS: atom_id res chain seq x y z
N MET A 1 -14.32 35.28 -5.98
CA MET A 1 -13.66 33.95 -5.99
C MET A 1 -14.03 33.28 -4.68
N THR A 2 -14.89 32.27 -4.72
CA THR A 2 -15.14 31.40 -3.55
C THR A 2 -13.83 30.67 -3.25
N PRO A 3 -13.27 30.75 -2.04
CA PRO A 3 -12.17 29.88 -1.67
C PRO A 3 -12.69 28.45 -1.79
N SER A 4 -12.11 27.63 -2.66
CA SER A 4 -12.53 26.24 -2.83
C SER A 4 -11.98 25.44 -1.65
N TYR A 5 -12.58 25.62 -0.47
CA TYR A 5 -12.27 24.79 0.69
C TYR A 5 -12.58 23.34 0.31
N LYS A 6 -11.58 22.48 0.40
CA LYS A 6 -11.74 21.04 0.16
C LYS A 6 -11.75 20.34 1.50
N ALA A 7 -12.78 19.53 1.72
CA ALA A 7 -12.97 18.79 2.96
C ALA A 7 -12.17 17.48 2.92
N ILE A 8 -11.60 17.12 4.07
CA ILE A 8 -11.22 15.75 4.40
C ILE A 8 -12.12 15.35 5.57
N HIS A 9 -12.98 14.36 5.35
CA HIS A 9 -13.92 13.89 6.37
C HIS A 9 -13.28 12.91 7.36
N TYR A 10 -13.73 12.97 8.61
CA TYR A 10 -13.40 12.00 9.66
C TYR A 10 -14.66 11.75 10.49
N ASN A 11 -15.08 10.50 10.69
CA ASN A 11 -16.36 10.17 11.34
C ASN A 11 -17.55 11.05 10.84
N GLN A 12 -17.95 12.08 11.61
CA GLN A 12 -19.00 13.08 11.28
C GLN A 12 -18.47 14.53 11.11
N GLY A 13 -17.16 14.73 11.19
CA GLY A 13 -16.49 16.04 11.05
C GLY A 13 -15.78 16.20 9.71
N ALA A 14 -15.29 17.40 9.44
CA ALA A 14 -14.52 17.72 8.24
C ALA A 14 -13.38 18.67 8.57
N ILE A 15 -12.18 18.38 8.06
CA ILE A 15 -11.05 19.30 8.04
C ILE A 15 -11.11 20.03 6.69
N TRP A 16 -11.21 21.35 6.72
CA TRP A 16 -11.22 22.16 5.50
C TRP A 16 -9.82 22.68 5.22
N TRP A 17 -9.32 22.39 4.03
CA TRP A 17 -8.01 22.85 3.58
C TRP A 17 -8.12 24.04 2.65
N ASP A 18 -7.29 25.04 2.90
CA ASP A 18 -6.99 26.14 1.99
C ASP A 18 -5.66 25.86 1.28
N GLU A 19 -5.73 25.60 -0.02
CA GLU A 19 -4.55 25.31 -0.86
C GLU A 19 -3.53 26.45 -0.87
N THR A 20 -3.94 27.68 -0.53
CA THR A 20 -3.08 28.87 -0.55
C THR A 20 -2.24 29.05 0.72
N THR A 21 -2.76 28.66 1.88
CA THR A 21 -2.11 28.98 3.17
C THR A 21 -1.31 27.82 3.75
N GLN A 22 -1.57 26.58 3.32
CA GLN A 22 -0.95 25.37 3.88
C GLN A 22 -0.99 25.26 5.42
N LEU A 23 -1.93 25.91 6.09
CA LEU A 23 -2.04 25.89 7.54
C LEU A 23 -3.05 24.82 7.98
N PRO A 24 -2.63 23.80 8.76
CA PRO A 24 -3.55 22.82 9.31
C PRO A 24 -4.35 23.41 10.47
N LEU A 25 -5.63 23.05 10.54
CA LEU A 25 -6.47 23.26 11.73
C LEU A 25 -5.95 22.40 12.89
N ILE A 26 -5.71 23.05 14.02
CA ILE A 26 -5.28 22.42 15.27
C ILE A 26 -6.52 21.74 15.89
N HIS A 27 -6.63 20.42 15.73
CA HIS A 27 -7.58 19.62 16.50
C HIS A 27 -6.98 19.23 17.84
N THR A 28 -7.79 19.21 18.89
CA THR A 28 -7.31 18.79 20.21
C THR A 28 -6.97 17.29 20.18
N LYS A 29 -6.11 16.86 21.10
CA LYS A 29 -5.79 15.44 21.23
C LYS A 29 -7.05 14.62 21.56
N GLU A 30 -7.97 15.20 22.33
CA GLU A 30 -9.26 14.60 22.69
C GLU A 30 -10.13 14.34 21.45
N GLU A 31 -10.22 15.30 20.53
CA GLU A 31 -10.99 15.15 19.28
C GLU A 31 -10.45 14.00 18.43
N ARG A 32 -9.12 13.98 18.21
CA ARG A 32 -8.46 12.95 17.38
C ARG A 32 -8.61 11.53 17.91
N ASN A 33 -8.78 11.37 19.23
CA ASN A 33 -8.96 10.07 19.85
C ASN A 33 -10.33 9.43 19.55
N THR A 34 -11.28 10.20 19.02
CA THR A 34 -12.58 9.66 18.61
C THR A 34 -12.56 9.10 17.18
N TRP A 35 -11.56 9.46 16.38
CA TRP A 35 -11.54 9.15 14.95
C TRP A 35 -11.18 7.69 14.74
N THR A 36 -12.03 7.00 13.98
CA THR A 36 -11.80 5.60 13.60
C THR A 36 -11.60 5.47 12.09
N HIS A 37 -12.19 6.38 11.32
CA HIS A 37 -12.17 6.38 9.86
C HIS A 37 -11.84 7.77 9.34
N ILE A 38 -10.88 7.83 8.40
CA ILE A 38 -10.53 9.04 7.66
C ILE A 38 -10.89 8.83 6.19
N ILE A 39 -11.57 9.81 5.59
CA ILE A 39 -11.96 9.82 4.19
C ILE A 39 -11.36 11.07 3.54
N ILE A 40 -10.51 10.87 2.54
CA ILE A 40 -9.92 11.93 1.73
C ILE A 40 -10.72 12.02 0.45
N ASP A 41 -11.57 13.05 0.39
CA ASP A 41 -12.60 13.22 -0.61
C ASP A 41 -12.09 13.55 -2.01
N GLU A 42 -12.99 13.40 -2.98
CA GLU A 42 -12.75 13.88 -4.33
C GLU A 42 -12.41 15.37 -4.34
N GLY A 43 -11.47 15.72 -5.21
CA GLY A 43 -10.96 17.07 -5.36
C GLY A 43 -9.73 17.35 -4.50
N VAL A 44 -9.52 16.66 -3.37
CA VAL A 44 -8.30 16.82 -2.55
C VAL A 44 -7.09 16.33 -3.35
N LYS A 45 -6.10 17.21 -3.52
CA LYS A 45 -4.88 16.93 -4.31
C LYS A 45 -3.70 16.46 -3.47
N ALA A 46 -3.58 16.96 -2.25
CA ALA A 46 -2.50 16.61 -1.35
C ALA A 46 -3.00 16.52 0.10
N VAL A 47 -2.45 15.57 0.86
CA VAL A 47 -2.55 15.56 2.33
C VAL A 47 -1.33 16.27 2.90
N PRO A 48 -1.52 17.37 3.64
CA PRO A 48 -0.44 18.19 4.17
C PRO A 48 0.37 17.53 5.29
N PRO A 49 1.54 18.10 5.64
CA PRO A 49 2.37 17.57 6.69
C PRO A 49 1.64 17.47 8.03
N TYR A 50 1.88 16.37 8.77
CA TYR A 50 1.35 16.13 10.13
C TYR A 50 -0.18 16.14 10.30
N THR A 51 -0.97 16.25 9.23
CA THR A 51 -2.43 16.42 9.28
C THR A 51 -3.13 15.41 10.19
N PHE A 52 -2.74 14.13 10.09
CA PHE A 52 -3.29 13.03 10.89
C PHE A 52 -2.22 12.36 11.75
N PHE A 53 -1.23 13.13 12.21
CA PHE A 53 -0.19 12.63 13.09
C PHE A 53 -0.78 12.18 14.44
N GLY A 54 -0.51 10.94 14.84
CA GLY A 54 -0.86 10.41 16.16
C GLY A 54 -2.37 10.22 16.36
N CYS A 55 -3.14 9.98 15.30
CA CYS A 55 -4.54 9.57 15.40
C CYS A 55 -4.59 8.08 15.78
N GLU A 56 -4.31 7.78 17.05
CA GLU A 56 -4.04 6.42 17.55
C GLU A 56 -5.23 5.46 17.43
N HIS A 57 -6.45 5.97 17.19
CA HIS A 57 -7.69 5.20 17.10
C HIS A 57 -8.16 4.91 15.67
N VAL A 58 -7.52 5.52 14.66
CA VAL A 58 -7.88 5.31 13.26
C VAL A 58 -7.52 3.89 12.85
N THR A 59 -8.47 3.18 12.24
CA THR A 59 -8.32 1.82 11.73
C THR A 59 -8.36 1.74 10.21
N LEU A 60 -9.06 2.68 9.55
CA LEU A 60 -9.21 2.75 8.09
C LEU A 60 -8.97 4.16 7.57
N ILE A 61 -8.20 4.26 6.48
CA ILE A 61 -8.10 5.46 5.65
C ILE A 61 -8.60 5.14 4.24
N THR A 62 -9.47 5.99 3.70
CA THR A 62 -9.97 5.91 2.32
C THR A 62 -9.51 7.14 1.54
N MET A 63 -8.87 6.92 0.38
CA MET A 63 -8.35 7.98 -0.49
C MET A 63 -8.96 7.86 -1.88
N TYR A 64 -9.70 8.88 -2.32
CA TYR A 64 -10.31 8.88 -3.66
C TYR A 64 -9.37 9.36 -4.78
N ASP A 65 -9.75 9.08 -6.03
CA ASP A 65 -8.94 9.18 -7.25
C ASP A 65 -8.63 10.62 -7.74
N SER A 66 -8.63 11.59 -6.83
CA SER A 66 -8.07 12.93 -7.04
C SER A 66 -6.75 13.13 -6.31
N LEU A 67 -6.46 12.34 -5.28
CA LEU A 67 -5.31 12.53 -4.41
C LEU A 67 -4.02 12.11 -5.12
N GLU A 68 -3.05 13.03 -5.19
CA GLU A 68 -1.78 12.82 -5.89
C GLU A 68 -0.59 12.80 -4.93
N ARG A 69 -0.71 13.37 -3.73
CA ARG A 69 0.43 13.57 -2.83
C ARG A 69 0.09 13.37 -1.36
N LEU A 70 0.94 12.64 -0.66
CA LEU A 70 0.96 12.49 0.79
C LEU A 70 2.24 13.13 1.32
N GLU A 71 2.15 14.20 2.10
CA GLU A 71 3.31 14.94 2.59
C GLU A 71 3.94 14.31 3.85
N ASN A 72 4.98 14.94 4.37
CA ASN A 72 5.77 14.40 5.46
C ASN A 72 4.92 14.18 6.73
N HIS A 73 5.08 13.01 7.35
CA HIS A 73 4.41 12.64 8.59
C HIS A 73 2.87 12.67 8.58
N CYS A 74 2.23 12.70 7.41
CA CYS A 74 0.79 12.88 7.32
C CYS A 74 -0.03 11.90 8.15
N PHE A 75 0.44 10.65 8.32
CA PHE A 75 -0.24 9.59 9.07
C PHE A 75 0.70 8.89 10.08
N SER A 76 1.78 9.56 10.53
CA SER A 76 2.71 8.90 11.46
C SER A 76 2.02 8.60 12.79
N HIS A 77 2.43 7.50 13.42
CA HIS A 77 1.95 7.04 14.73
C HIS A 77 0.45 6.73 14.81
N ASN A 78 -0.19 6.42 13.68
CA ASN A 78 -1.54 5.85 13.66
C ASN A 78 -1.46 4.35 14.02
N LYS A 79 -1.21 4.07 15.31
CA LYS A 79 -0.84 2.74 15.81
C LYS A 79 -1.88 1.65 15.53
N ARG A 80 -3.16 2.01 15.42
CA ARG A 80 -4.27 1.09 15.13
C ARG A 80 -4.68 1.05 13.66
N LEU A 81 -3.99 1.79 12.78
CA LEU A 81 -4.30 1.78 11.35
C LEU A 81 -4.06 0.38 10.82
N VAL A 82 -5.11 -0.27 10.33
CA VAL A 82 -5.05 -1.64 9.78
C VAL A 82 -5.02 -1.61 8.26
N LYS A 83 -5.84 -0.75 7.65
CA LYS A 83 -6.10 -0.76 6.21
C LYS A 83 -6.05 0.64 5.60
N ILE A 84 -5.52 0.72 4.39
CA ILE A 84 -5.54 1.91 3.55
C ILE A 84 -6.16 1.51 2.21
N ILE A 85 -7.19 2.25 1.79
CA ILE A 85 -7.73 2.21 0.43
C ILE A 85 -7.08 3.37 -0.32
N TRP A 86 -6.20 3.05 -1.26
CA TRP A 86 -5.34 4.02 -1.92
C TRP A 86 -5.99 4.70 -3.12
N SER A 87 -5.62 5.96 -3.36
CA SER A 87 -5.91 6.65 -4.61
C SER A 87 -5.10 6.04 -5.75
N LYS A 88 -5.75 5.76 -6.87
CA LYS A 88 -5.11 5.26 -8.11
C LYS A 88 -4.24 6.33 -8.80
N LYS A 89 -4.32 7.59 -8.37
CA LYS A 89 -3.53 8.70 -8.90
C LYS A 89 -2.42 9.15 -7.95
N LEU A 90 -2.22 8.46 -6.83
CA LEU A 90 -1.19 8.82 -5.86
C LEU A 90 0.21 8.67 -6.48
N LYS A 91 0.98 9.76 -6.50
CA LYS A 91 2.31 9.82 -7.12
C LYS A 91 3.44 9.83 -6.08
N TYR A 92 3.20 10.38 -4.90
CA TYR A 92 4.24 10.67 -3.92
C TYR A 92 3.77 10.36 -2.50
N ILE A 93 4.63 9.68 -1.74
CA ILE A 93 4.50 9.50 -0.28
C ILE A 93 5.75 10.01 0.40
N GLY A 94 5.56 11.02 1.25
CA GLY A 94 6.63 11.78 1.89
C GLY A 94 7.25 11.13 3.12
N TYR A 95 8.29 11.80 3.62
CA TYR A 95 9.13 11.38 4.73
C TYR A 95 8.29 10.91 5.92
N CYS A 96 8.55 9.70 6.42
CA CYS A 96 7.89 9.12 7.58
C CYS A 96 6.35 9.11 7.53
N CYS A 97 5.68 9.25 6.37
CA CYS A 97 4.23 9.49 6.39
C CYS A 97 3.44 8.38 7.12
N PHE A 98 3.87 7.11 7.10
CA PHE A 98 3.25 6.03 7.88
C PHE A 98 4.13 5.49 9.02
N TYR A 99 5.16 6.24 9.43
CA TYR A 99 6.08 5.84 10.50
C TYR A 99 5.35 5.35 11.75
N GLY A 100 5.67 4.16 12.25
CA GLY A 100 5.10 3.62 13.49
C GLY A 100 3.61 3.25 13.41
N CYS A 101 3.05 3.00 12.22
CA CYS A 101 1.73 2.38 12.07
C CYS A 101 1.81 0.88 12.37
N LEU A 102 1.82 0.54 13.65
CA LEU A 102 2.14 -0.82 14.15
C LEU A 102 1.16 -1.91 13.67
N SER A 103 -0.10 -1.55 13.40
CA SER A 103 -1.15 -2.48 13.02
C SER A 103 -1.37 -2.59 11.50
N LEU A 104 -0.60 -1.86 10.70
CA LEU A 104 -0.79 -1.83 9.25
C LEU A 104 -0.30 -3.17 8.66
N GLU A 105 -1.22 -4.02 8.19
CA GLU A 105 -0.94 -5.43 7.89
C GLU A 105 -0.55 -5.69 6.45
N ALA A 106 -1.12 -4.96 5.50
CA ALA A 106 -0.70 -5.02 4.11
C ALA A 106 -1.11 -3.73 3.39
N ALA A 107 -0.23 -3.22 2.53
CA ALA A 107 -0.67 -2.26 1.52
C ALA A 107 -0.21 -2.68 0.12
N TYR A 108 -1.13 -2.43 -0.80
CA TYR A 108 -0.81 -2.19 -2.18
C TYR A 108 -0.26 -0.77 -2.32
N ILE A 109 0.97 -0.61 -2.81
CA ILE A 109 1.43 0.73 -3.21
C ILE A 109 0.88 0.97 -4.62
N PRO A 110 0.14 2.07 -4.87
CA PRO A 110 -0.40 2.36 -6.19
C PRO A 110 0.63 2.28 -7.29
N SER A 111 0.29 1.68 -8.43
CA SER A 111 1.18 1.62 -9.61
C SER A 111 1.56 3.00 -10.15
N SER A 112 0.76 4.01 -9.84
CA SER A 112 1.03 5.43 -10.11
C SER A 112 2.10 6.03 -9.20
N CYS A 113 2.41 5.41 -8.07
CA CYS A 113 3.32 5.94 -7.07
C CYS A 113 4.75 5.90 -7.62
N ARG A 114 5.37 7.07 -7.80
CA ARG A 114 6.71 7.22 -8.36
C ARG A 114 7.77 7.39 -7.29
N GLN A 115 7.40 7.72 -6.05
CA GLN A 115 8.35 7.98 -4.99
C GLN A 115 7.80 7.62 -3.61
N LEU A 116 8.59 6.86 -2.86
CA LEU A 116 8.46 6.60 -1.43
C LEU A 116 9.68 7.17 -0.71
N ASP A 117 9.48 8.15 0.15
CA ASP A 117 10.57 8.89 0.78
C ASP A 117 11.07 8.25 2.09
N TYR A 118 12.13 8.80 2.68
CA TYR A 118 12.83 8.17 3.80
C TYR A 118 11.89 7.74 4.93
N ALA A 119 12.10 6.52 5.44
CA ALA A 119 11.38 5.92 6.57
C ALA A 119 9.84 5.93 6.45
N THR A 120 9.29 5.99 5.22
CA THR A 120 7.84 6.04 4.99
C THR A 120 7.06 4.99 5.80
N PHE A 121 7.54 3.75 5.87
CA PHE A 121 6.93 2.64 6.61
C PHE A 121 7.83 2.08 7.73
N GLU A 122 8.81 2.85 8.21
CA GLU A 122 9.66 2.40 9.32
C GLU A 122 8.80 2.13 10.56
N LYS A 123 9.12 1.03 11.28
CA LYS A 123 8.35 0.52 12.43
C LYS A 123 6.92 0.06 12.12
N CYS A 124 6.54 -0.10 10.86
CA CYS A 124 5.32 -0.80 10.49
C CYS A 124 5.56 -2.32 10.53
N ILE A 125 5.63 -2.88 11.74
CA ILE A 125 6.12 -4.25 11.98
C ILE A 125 5.27 -5.37 11.35
N LYS A 126 3.98 -5.11 11.12
CA LYS A 126 3.06 -6.05 10.46
C LYS A 126 2.99 -5.85 8.94
N PHE A 127 3.58 -4.78 8.44
CA PHE A 127 3.36 -4.33 7.07
C PHE A 127 3.97 -5.27 6.06
N LYS A 128 3.19 -5.56 5.02
CA LYS A 128 3.63 -6.28 3.83
C LYS A 128 3.33 -5.42 2.60
N ILE A 129 4.33 -5.23 1.74
CA ILE A 129 4.15 -4.61 0.42
C ILE A 129 3.80 -5.74 -0.54
N LEU A 130 2.56 -5.72 -1.03
CA LEU A 130 2.05 -6.77 -1.91
C LEU A 130 2.35 -6.50 -3.38
N SER A 131 2.45 -5.22 -3.75
CA SER A 131 2.83 -4.78 -5.09
C SER A 131 3.23 -3.30 -5.04
N ALA A 132 4.15 -2.94 -5.93
CA ALA A 132 4.61 -1.59 -6.20
C ALA A 132 5.10 -1.52 -7.66
N SER A 133 5.12 -0.33 -8.25
CA SER A 133 5.60 -0.16 -9.62
C SER A 133 7.12 -0.30 -9.70
N LEU A 134 7.63 -0.89 -10.78
CA LEU A 134 9.07 -0.89 -11.08
C LEU A 134 9.64 0.54 -11.24
N ALA A 135 8.77 1.50 -11.54
CA ALA A 135 9.15 2.91 -11.63
C ALA A 135 9.14 3.63 -10.26
N THR A 136 8.77 2.96 -9.17
CA THR A 136 8.73 3.57 -7.84
C THR A 136 10.15 3.73 -7.29
N LYS A 137 10.61 4.97 -7.12
CA LYS A 137 11.86 5.29 -6.42
C LYS A 137 11.68 5.06 -4.92
N LEU A 138 12.54 4.24 -4.34
CA LEU A 138 12.61 4.00 -2.90
C LEU A 138 13.80 4.77 -2.30
N CYS A 139 13.54 5.63 -1.33
CA CYS A 139 14.58 6.30 -0.55
C CYS A 139 15.11 5.38 0.58
N TYR A 140 16.24 5.77 1.20
CA TYR A 140 16.80 5.06 2.36
C TYR A 140 15.78 4.94 3.51
N GLY A 141 15.76 3.84 4.25
CA GLY A 141 14.90 3.71 5.44
C GLY A 141 13.45 3.31 5.20
N VAL A 142 12.92 3.38 3.96
CA VAL A 142 11.51 3.06 3.65
C VAL A 142 11.05 1.72 4.24
N ILE A 143 11.96 0.75 4.32
CA ILE A 143 11.69 -0.67 4.67
C ILE A 143 12.54 -1.11 5.89
N LEU A 144 13.29 -0.22 6.54
CA LEU A 144 14.07 -0.58 7.74
C LEU A 144 13.12 -1.07 8.86
N ASP A 145 13.50 -2.18 9.52
CA ASP A 145 12.73 -2.86 10.58
C ASP A 145 11.33 -3.37 10.22
N THR A 146 11.02 -3.45 8.92
CA THR A 146 9.86 -4.21 8.46
C THR A 146 10.31 -5.64 8.17
N LYS A 147 9.49 -6.66 8.48
CA LYS A 147 9.74 -8.10 8.12
C LYS A 147 9.75 -8.36 6.59
N LEU A 148 9.93 -7.31 5.81
CA LEU A 148 9.45 -7.10 4.46
C LEU A 148 10.60 -7.26 3.45
N LEU A 149 11.85 -7.20 3.94
CA LEU A 149 13.04 -7.45 3.12
C LEU A 149 13.12 -8.89 2.60
N GLU A 150 12.48 -9.88 3.22
CA GLU A 150 12.57 -11.26 2.72
C GLU A 150 11.67 -11.50 1.48
N LEU A 151 10.70 -10.60 1.20
CA LEU A 151 9.48 -10.97 0.48
C LEU A 151 8.95 -9.97 -0.58
N SER A 152 9.59 -8.81 -0.75
CA SER A 152 9.03 -7.73 -1.59
C SER A 152 9.06 -8.01 -3.12
N PRO A 153 8.28 -7.33 -3.98
CA PRO A 153 8.24 -7.61 -5.43
C PRO A 153 9.03 -6.64 -6.33
N PHE A 154 9.96 -5.83 -5.80
CA PHE A 154 10.65 -4.81 -6.60
C PHE A 154 11.62 -5.43 -7.65
N GLU A 155 11.59 -4.99 -8.90
CA GLU A 155 12.65 -5.28 -9.88
C GLU A 155 13.38 -3.99 -10.28
N GLY A 156 14.71 -4.00 -10.19
CA GLY A 156 15.58 -3.01 -10.84
C GLY A 156 15.84 -1.71 -10.07
N TYR A 157 17.11 -1.33 -10.02
CA TYR A 157 17.60 0.00 -9.63
C TYR A 157 18.72 0.41 -10.61
N GLU A 158 18.73 1.67 -11.06
CA GLU A 158 19.84 2.26 -11.81
C GLU A 158 20.67 3.23 -10.95
N ARG A 159 21.97 3.22 -11.26
CA ARG A 159 23.10 3.82 -10.55
C ARG A 159 23.11 5.36 -10.59
N ASP A 160 22.54 6.03 -9.60
CA ASP A 160 23.00 7.40 -9.27
C ASP A 160 23.11 7.71 -7.77
N GLY A 161 23.40 6.67 -6.98
CA GLY A 161 24.39 6.85 -5.92
C GLY A 161 23.89 7.18 -4.51
N SER A 162 22.61 6.98 -4.17
CA SER A 162 22.22 6.93 -2.76
C SER A 162 21.22 5.82 -2.46
N ASN A 163 21.54 4.57 -2.78
CA ASN A 163 20.65 3.45 -2.50
C ASN A 163 21.33 2.15 -2.04
N ASN A 164 21.05 1.86 -0.77
CA ASN A 164 20.67 0.59 -0.16
C ASN A 164 21.41 -0.68 -0.63
N HIS A 165 22.46 -1.04 0.12
CA HIS A 165 23.12 -2.34 0.00
C HIS A 165 22.13 -3.50 0.19
N SER A 166 21.10 -3.36 1.03
CA SER A 166 20.13 -4.42 1.35
C SER A 166 19.10 -4.68 0.24
N ILE A 167 18.60 -3.65 -0.44
CA ILE A 167 17.69 -3.82 -1.61
C ILE A 167 18.46 -4.41 -2.79
N ASN A 168 19.67 -3.90 -3.06
CA ASN A 168 20.51 -4.42 -4.14
C ASN A 168 21.05 -5.84 -3.86
N HIS A 169 21.33 -6.17 -2.60
CA HIS A 169 21.67 -7.53 -2.17
C HIS A 169 20.46 -8.46 -2.27
N TRP A 170 19.26 -7.98 -1.95
CA TRP A 170 18.02 -8.73 -2.07
C TRP A 170 17.64 -9.07 -3.52
N ILE A 171 17.69 -8.09 -4.46
CA ILE A 171 17.49 -8.34 -5.90
C ILE A 171 18.47 -9.42 -6.37
N LYS A 172 19.74 -9.35 -5.97
CA LYS A 172 20.76 -10.36 -6.28
C LYS A 172 20.48 -11.73 -5.67
N PHE A 173 19.96 -11.80 -4.44
CA PHE A 173 19.70 -13.07 -3.75
C PHE A 173 18.54 -13.84 -4.40
N ARG A 174 17.48 -13.14 -4.83
CA ARG A 174 16.31 -13.78 -5.47
C ARG A 174 16.58 -14.24 -6.91
N HIS A 175 17.45 -13.55 -7.65
CA HIS A 175 17.81 -13.96 -9.01
C HIS A 175 18.72 -15.20 -9.06
N ASN A 176 19.27 -15.65 -7.93
CA ASN A 176 20.28 -16.72 -7.86
C ASN A 176 19.77 -18.14 -7.58
N GLY A 177 18.50 -18.46 -7.89
CA GLY A 177 18.19 -19.82 -8.36
C GLY A 177 17.28 -20.72 -7.51
N GLN A 178 16.07 -20.26 -7.16
CA GLN A 178 14.96 -21.19 -6.92
C GLN A 178 13.69 -20.75 -7.67
N PRO A 179 12.91 -21.69 -8.26
CA PRO A 179 11.62 -21.40 -8.87
C PRO A 179 10.60 -21.14 -7.77
N HIS A 180 10.38 -19.86 -7.46
CA HIS A 180 9.43 -19.40 -6.43
C HIS A 180 8.07 -19.03 -7.02
N LEU A 181 6.98 -19.27 -6.30
CA LEU A 181 5.63 -19.00 -6.79
C LEU A 181 5.36 -17.50 -6.75
N GLN A 182 5.60 -16.80 -7.87
CA GLN A 182 5.43 -15.35 -7.95
C GLN A 182 3.95 -14.96 -8.15
N LEU A 183 3.06 -15.42 -7.27
CA LEU A 183 1.62 -15.16 -7.35
C LEU A 183 1.32 -13.66 -7.46
N HIS A 184 2.05 -12.82 -6.71
CA HIS A 184 1.94 -11.37 -6.82
C HIS A 184 2.09 -10.86 -8.27
N LYS A 185 3.05 -11.37 -9.05
CA LYS A 185 3.28 -10.90 -10.43
C LYS A 185 2.14 -11.27 -11.35
N ILE A 186 1.55 -12.44 -11.15
CA ILE A 186 0.44 -12.92 -11.98
C ILE A 186 -0.82 -12.16 -11.60
N CYS A 187 -1.10 -12.03 -10.30
CA CYS A 187 -2.31 -11.42 -9.79
C CYS A 187 -2.32 -9.89 -9.94
N PHE A 188 -1.16 -9.22 -9.92
CA PHE A 188 -1.02 -7.77 -10.21
C PHE A 188 -0.52 -7.45 -11.62
N GLY A 189 -0.31 -8.47 -12.47
CA GLY A 189 0.11 -8.28 -13.86
C GLY A 189 -0.99 -7.70 -14.73
N LEU A 190 -0.64 -7.34 -15.97
CA LEU A 190 -1.62 -6.93 -16.98
C LEU A 190 -2.53 -8.14 -17.29
N ASN A 191 -3.81 -8.02 -16.94
CA ASN A 191 -4.86 -9.02 -17.17
C ASN A 191 -4.59 -10.36 -16.47
N PRO A 192 -4.75 -10.42 -15.12
CA PRO A 192 -4.72 -11.67 -14.38
C PRO A 192 -5.86 -12.57 -14.86
N THR A 193 -5.60 -13.86 -15.03
CA THR A 193 -6.62 -14.86 -15.42
C THR A 193 -6.44 -16.08 -14.55
N ILE A 194 -7.52 -16.80 -14.30
CA ILE A 194 -7.49 -17.99 -13.46
C ILE A 194 -6.60 -19.08 -14.07
N GLU A 195 -6.53 -19.16 -15.40
CA GLU A 195 -5.66 -20.09 -16.13
C GLU A 195 -4.19 -19.83 -15.83
N LYS A 196 -3.74 -18.57 -15.94
CA LYS A 196 -2.34 -18.20 -15.63
C LYS A 196 -1.98 -18.50 -14.18
N ILE A 197 -2.92 -18.27 -13.26
CA ILE A 197 -2.69 -18.53 -11.83
C ILE A 197 -2.61 -20.04 -11.58
N SER A 198 -3.58 -20.82 -12.07
CA SER A 198 -3.60 -22.27 -11.93
C SER A 198 -2.39 -22.93 -12.59
N GLU A 199 -1.97 -22.45 -13.76
CA GLU A 199 -0.77 -22.95 -14.44
C GLU A 199 0.49 -22.71 -13.61
N ALA A 200 0.65 -21.51 -13.06
CA ALA A 200 1.81 -21.20 -12.22
C ALA A 200 1.86 -22.04 -10.93
N ILE A 201 0.71 -22.26 -10.30
CA ILE A 201 0.58 -23.14 -9.13
C ILE A 201 1.00 -24.57 -9.50
N ARG A 202 0.50 -25.09 -10.63
CA ARG A 202 0.81 -26.44 -11.12
C ARG A 202 2.28 -26.62 -11.51
N LEU A 203 2.89 -25.62 -12.14
CA LEU A 203 4.31 -25.65 -12.54
C LEU A 203 5.27 -25.81 -11.34
N GLN A 204 4.78 -25.56 -10.12
CA GLN A 204 5.56 -25.75 -8.89
C GLN A 204 5.18 -27.01 -8.12
N GLY A 205 4.47 -27.94 -8.77
CA GLY A 205 4.07 -29.22 -8.18
C GLY A 205 2.97 -29.10 -7.12
N ASN A 206 2.20 -28.01 -7.16
CA ASN A 206 1.08 -27.79 -6.26
C ASN A 206 -0.24 -27.85 -7.02
N ASP A 207 -1.26 -28.43 -6.40
CA ASP A 207 -2.61 -28.54 -6.99
C ASP A 207 -3.66 -27.71 -6.22
N SER A 208 -3.26 -27.09 -5.10
CA SER A 208 -4.15 -26.32 -4.25
C SER A 208 -4.14 -24.83 -4.59
N MET A 209 -5.32 -24.28 -4.88
CA MET A 209 -5.50 -22.83 -5.07
C MET A 209 -5.37 -22.02 -3.75
N TRP A 210 -5.28 -22.71 -2.61
CA TRP A 210 -5.01 -22.11 -1.29
C TRP A 210 -3.53 -21.95 -0.99
N ILE A 211 -2.65 -22.31 -1.92
CA ILE A 211 -1.23 -22.16 -1.72
C ILE A 211 -0.89 -20.69 -1.46
N LYS A 212 -0.04 -20.49 -0.45
CA LYS A 212 0.58 -19.22 -0.15
C LYS A 212 1.91 -19.17 -0.87
N ASP A 213 2.23 -18.02 -1.46
CA ASP A 213 3.60 -17.79 -1.89
C ASP A 213 4.53 -17.62 -0.68
N ASP A 214 5.81 -17.37 -0.96
CA ASP A 214 6.83 -17.21 0.09
C ASP A 214 6.48 -16.09 1.08
N ILE A 215 5.62 -15.14 0.68
CA ILE A 215 5.22 -14.00 1.50
C ILE A 215 4.02 -14.29 2.42
N GLY A 216 3.51 -15.52 2.34
CA GLY A 216 2.39 -16.02 3.11
C GLY A 216 1.05 -15.52 2.57
N VAL A 217 0.96 -15.13 1.30
CA VAL A 217 -0.23 -14.55 0.67
C VAL A 217 -0.71 -15.46 -0.47
N THR A 218 -2.01 -15.69 -0.50
CA THR A 218 -2.70 -16.51 -1.50
C THR A 218 -3.01 -15.69 -2.75
N ALA A 219 -3.23 -16.39 -3.87
CA ALA A 219 -3.67 -15.74 -5.10
C ALA A 219 -5.00 -14.99 -4.92
N PHE A 220 -5.93 -15.55 -4.13
CA PHE A 220 -7.19 -14.88 -3.81
C PHE A 220 -6.98 -13.55 -3.08
N GLU A 221 -6.14 -13.53 -2.05
CA GLU A 221 -5.80 -12.30 -1.32
C GLU A 221 -5.18 -11.25 -2.26
N TYR A 222 -4.33 -11.66 -3.19
CA TYR A 222 -3.78 -10.74 -4.20
C TYR A 222 -4.82 -10.20 -5.17
N LEU A 223 -5.72 -11.04 -5.68
CA LEU A 223 -6.78 -10.62 -6.61
C LEU A 223 -7.74 -9.63 -5.94
N VAL A 224 -8.17 -9.90 -4.71
CA VAL A 224 -9.03 -9.00 -3.92
C VAL A 224 -8.33 -7.66 -3.63
N LEU A 225 -7.00 -7.68 -3.48
CA LEU A 225 -6.20 -6.48 -3.20
C LEU A 225 -5.74 -5.74 -4.47
N ASN A 226 -5.97 -6.29 -5.65
CA ASN A 226 -5.64 -5.64 -6.92
C ASN A 226 -6.79 -4.70 -7.37
N PRO A 227 -6.61 -3.37 -7.30
CA PRO A 227 -7.67 -2.40 -7.64
C PRO A 227 -7.96 -2.28 -9.14
N THR A 228 -7.20 -3.00 -9.97
CA THR A 228 -7.38 -3.12 -11.42
C THR A 228 -7.85 -4.51 -11.85
N CYS A 229 -7.98 -5.45 -10.91
CA CYS A 229 -8.49 -6.77 -11.21
C CYS A 229 -9.98 -6.69 -11.53
N ASP A 230 -10.38 -7.38 -12.60
CA ASP A 230 -11.79 -7.57 -12.92
C ASP A 230 -12.45 -8.43 -11.83
N MET A 231 -13.65 -8.04 -11.42
CA MET A 231 -14.43 -8.81 -10.45
C MET A 231 -14.86 -10.16 -11.01
N ASP A 232 -14.98 -10.30 -12.33
CA ASP A 232 -15.27 -11.59 -12.96
C ASP A 232 -14.14 -12.59 -12.73
N VAL A 233 -12.88 -12.14 -12.75
CA VAL A 233 -11.72 -12.98 -12.43
C VAL A 233 -11.73 -13.41 -10.97
N VAL A 234 -12.14 -12.53 -10.05
CA VAL A 234 -12.29 -12.86 -8.63
C VAL A 234 -13.40 -13.90 -8.44
N ASN A 235 -14.53 -13.71 -9.12
CA ASN A 235 -15.69 -14.60 -9.05
C ASN A 235 -15.36 -15.99 -9.60
N ASP A 236 -14.70 -16.07 -10.75
CA ASP A 236 -14.23 -17.34 -11.33
C ASP A 236 -13.26 -18.06 -10.38
N PHE A 237 -12.38 -17.30 -9.71
CA PHE A 237 -11.46 -17.85 -8.72
C PHE A 237 -12.21 -18.49 -7.54
N VAL A 238 -13.25 -17.81 -7.05
CA VAL A 238 -14.11 -18.33 -5.98
C VAL A 238 -14.88 -19.57 -6.43
N LEU A 239 -15.47 -19.57 -7.62
CA LEU A 239 -16.21 -20.72 -8.15
C LEU A 239 -15.32 -21.96 -8.24
N ARG A 240 -14.08 -21.81 -8.72
CA ARG A 240 -13.15 -22.92 -8.85
C ARG A 240 -12.65 -23.47 -7.51
N ILE A 241 -12.51 -22.60 -6.50
CA ILE A 241 -12.28 -23.03 -5.12
C ILE A 241 -13.47 -23.86 -4.61
N LEU A 242 -14.71 -23.40 -4.86
CA LEU A 242 -15.91 -24.08 -4.38
C LEU A 242 -16.10 -25.44 -5.05
N ASP A 243 -15.80 -25.55 -6.35
CA ASP A 243 -15.86 -26.82 -7.07
C ASP A 243 -14.82 -27.85 -6.58
N PHE A 244 -13.69 -27.41 -6.00
CA PHE A 244 -12.74 -28.33 -5.35
C PHE A 244 -13.30 -29.00 -4.07
N PHE A 245 -14.32 -28.40 -3.44
CA PHE A 245 -14.97 -28.95 -2.24
C PHE A 245 -16.21 -29.81 -2.55
N ARG A 246 -16.57 -29.99 -3.83
CA ARG A 246 -17.66 -30.85 -4.29
C ARG A 246 -17.15 -32.23 -4.68
#